data_AF-L0IAN1-F1
#
_entry.id   AF-L0IAN1-F1
#
_cell.length_a   1.000
_cell.length_b   1.000
_cell.length_c   1.000
_cell.angle_alpha   90.00
_cell.angle_beta   90.00
_cell.angle_gamma   90.00
#
_symmetry.space_group_name_H-M   'P 1'
#
loop_
_entity.id
_entity.type
_entity.pdbx_description
1 polymer ?
#
loop_
_entity_poly.entity_id
_entity_poly.type
_entity_poly.pdbx_seq_one_letter_code
_entity_poly.pdbx_strand_id
1 'polypeptide(L)' 'MELVGQTLRDRLVQALVVFAVLLVLGYVRNDIDWVFLGGTTALFFVISLGLDALWARYKE' A
#
# COMPACT_ATOMS: atom_id res chain seq x y z
N MET A 1 2.47 -14.70 -10.20
CA MET A 1 3.59 -13.87 -10.68
C MET A 1 4.35 -13.36 -9.47
N GLU A 2 5.59 -13.82 -9.32
CA GLU A 2 6.53 -13.25 -8.36
C GLU A 2 7.18 -12.04 -9.02
N LEU A 3 6.97 -10.85 -8.45
CA LEU A 3 7.66 -9.63 -8.85
C LEU A 3 8.63 -9.32 -7.73
N VAL A 4 9.89 -9.71 -7.90
CA VAL A 4 11.00 -9.28 -7.02
C VAL A 4 10.79 -9.68 -5.55
N GLY A 5 10.76 -10.98 -5.26
CA GLY A 5 10.82 -11.49 -3.88
C GLY A 5 9.58 -11.31 -3.00
N GLN A 6 8.54 -10.58 -3.45
CA GLN A 6 7.20 -10.59 -2.87
C GLN A 6 6.15 -10.85 -3.96
N THR A 7 5.07 -11.54 -3.60
CA THR A 7 3.99 -11.78 -4.56
C THR A 7 3.12 -10.53 -4.68
N LEU A 8 2.48 -10.33 -5.85
CA LEU A 8 1.45 -9.30 -6.03
C LEU A 8 0.36 -9.35 -4.95
N ARG A 9 0.09 -10.55 -4.42
CA ARG A 9 -0.83 -10.79 -3.31
C ARG A 9 -0.34 -10.13 -2.02
N ASP A 10 0.93 -10.26 -1.68
CA ASP A 10 1.49 -9.66 -0.45
C ASP A 10 1.40 -8.14 -0.50
N ARG A 11 1.62 -7.55 -1.68
CA ARG A 11 1.46 -6.09 -1.89
C ARG A 11 0.02 -5.64 -1.74
N LEU A 12 -0.93 -6.40 -2.28
CA LEU A 12 -2.36 -6.13 -2.09
C LEU A 12 -2.74 -6.25 -0.62
N VAL A 13 -2.21 -7.23 0.09
CA VAL A 13 -2.43 -7.39 1.53
C VAL A 13 -1.86 -6.20 2.30
N GLN A 14 -0.64 -5.75 2.01
CA GLN A 14 -0.07 -4.55 2.65
C GLN A 14 -0.91 -3.30 2.37
N ALA A 15 -1.34 -3.08 1.13
CA ALA A 15 -2.20 -1.94 0.79
C ALA A 15 -3.55 -2.01 1.52
N LEU A 16 -4.14 -3.20 1.64
CA LEU A 16 -5.35 -3.44 2.44
C LEU A 16 -5.13 -3.19 3.93
N VAL A 17 -3.97 -3.57 4.48
CA VAL A 17 -3.62 -3.28 5.87
C VAL A 17 -3.51 -1.77 6.09
N VAL A 18 -2.84 -1.04 5.21
CA VAL A 18 -2.76 0.43 5.28
C VAL A 18 -4.16 1.05 5.20
N PHE A 19 -4.99 0.60 4.26
CA PHE A 19 -6.37 1.04 4.16
C PHE A 19 -7.16 0.80 5.46
N ALA A 20 -7.06 -0.40 6.03
CA ALA A 20 -7.76 -0.76 7.27
C ALA A 20 -7.29 0.10 8.46
N VAL A 21 -5.99 0.37 8.58
CA VAL A 21 -5.45 1.22 9.65
C VAL A 21 -5.97 2.65 9.52
N LEU A 22 -5.92 3.22 8.31
CA LEU A 22 -6.44 4.57 8.06
C LEU A 22 -7.95 4.62 8.29
N LEU A 23 -8.69 3.57 7.93
CA LEU A 23 -10.13 3.48 8.10
C LEU A 23 -10.49 3.46 9.60
N VAL A 24 -9.78 2.67 10.40
CA VAL A 24 -9.96 2.62 11.85
C VAL A 24 -9.64 3.98 12.48
N LEU A 25 -8.56 4.64 12.06
CA LEU A 25 -8.23 5.98 12.54
C LEU A 25 -9.31 7.00 12.21
N GLY A 26 -9.78 7.03 10.96
CA GLY A 26 -10.85 7.94 10.53
C GLY A 26 -12.17 7.65 11.23
N TYR A 27 -12.47 6.37 11.48
CA TYR A 27 -13.63 5.95 12.25
C TYR A 27 -13.59 6.43 13.70
N VAL A 28 -12.44 6.26 14.38
CA VAL A 28 -12.25 6.71 15.77
C VAL A 28 -12.36 8.23 15.89
N ARG A 29 -11.89 8.98 14.89
CA ARG A 29 -11.95 10.44 14.85
C ARG A 29 -13.26 10.99 14.29
N ASN A 30 -14.12 10.12 13.74
CA ASN A 30 -15.36 10.47 13.05
C ASN A 30 -15.16 11.47 11.90
N ASP A 31 -14.02 11.38 11.19
CA ASP A 31 -13.58 12.29 10.14
C ASP A 31 -13.23 11.54 8.84
N ILE A 32 -13.96 10.45 8.56
CA ILE A 32 -13.70 9.59 7.39
C ILE A 32 -13.82 10.39 6.09
N ASP A 33 -12.68 10.60 5.43
CA ASP A 33 -12.58 11.06 4.06
C ASP A 33 -12.23 9.89 3.13
N TRP A 34 -13.21 9.47 2.33
CA TRP A 34 -13.09 8.37 1.39
C TRP A 34 -12.10 8.65 0.25
N VAL A 35 -11.97 9.92 -0.17
CA VAL A 35 -11.03 10.32 -1.21
C VAL A 35 -9.61 10.24 -0.68
N PHE A 36 -9.38 10.72 0.55
CA PHE A 36 -8.10 10.59 1.23
C PHE A 36 -7.72 9.11 1.45
N LEU A 37 -8.67 8.30 1.94
CA LEU A 37 -8.47 6.86 2.16
C LEU A 37 -8.10 6.12 0.86
N GLY A 38 -8.93 6.25 -0.17
CA GLY A 38 -8.68 5.59 -1.45
C GLY A 38 -7.41 6.10 -2.13
N GLY A 39 -7.20 7.42 -2.14
CA GLY A 39 -6.04 8.05 -2.74
C GLY A 39 -4.73 7.65 -2.06
N THR A 40 -4.68 7.67 -0.73
CA THR A 40 -3.48 7.31 0.03
C THR A 40 -3.14 5.83 -0.13
N THR A 41 -4.14 4.95 -0.09
CA THR A 41 -3.93 3.51 -0.33
C THR A 41 -3.43 3.22 -1.74
N ALA A 42 -4.00 3.86 -2.76
CA ALA A 42 -3.54 3.70 -4.14
C ALA A 42 -2.11 4.22 -4.33
N LEU A 43 -1.80 5.39 -3.77
CA LEU A 43 -0.47 5.98 -3.82
C LEU A 43 0.57 5.08 -3.13
N PHE A 44 0.24 4.55 -1.95
CA PHE A 44 1.09 3.61 -1.22
C PHE A 44 1.41 2.36 -2.06
N PHE A 45 0.40 1.79 -2.72
CA PHE A 45 0.59 0.63 -3.59
C PHE A 45 1.51 0.95 -4.79
N VAL A 46 1.35 2.11 -5.43
CA VAL A 46 2.22 2.52 -6.54
C VAL A 46 3.66 2.76 -6.07
N ILE A 47 3.83 3.42 -4.92
CA ILE A 47 5.16 3.68 -4.35
C ILE A 47 5.85 2.37 -3.96
N SER A 48 5.13 1.40 -3.37
CA SER A 48 5.72 0.11 -2.99
C SER A 48 6.20 -0.68 -4.22
N LEU A 49 5.45 -0.63 -5.34
CA LEU A 49 5.92 -1.18 -6.61
C LEU A 49 7.22 -0.52 -7.09
N GLY A 50 7.31 0.80 -7.00
CA GLY A 50 8.50 1.55 -7.39
C GLY A 50 9.72 1.25 -6.51
N LEU A 51 9.52 1.19 -5.19
CA LEU A 51 10.57 0.86 -4.24
C LEU A 51 11.10 -0.55 -4.45
N ASP A 52 10.22 -1.53 -4.69
CA ASP A 52 10.65 -2.90 -4.98
C ASP A 52 11.45 -3.00 -6.27
N ALA A 53 11.04 -2.27 -7.32
CA ALA A 53 11.81 -2.22 -8.57
C ALA A 53 13.20 -1.60 -8.38
N LEU A 54 13.31 -0.57 -7.54
CA LEU A 54 14.60 0.03 -7.16
C LEU A 54 15.46 -0.94 -6.33
N TRP A 55 14.85 -1.67 -5.40
CA TRP A 55 15.54 -2.66 -4.56
C TRP A 55 16.03 -3.86 -5.38
N ALA A 56 15.26 -4.30 -6.39
CA ALA A 56 15.67 -5.33 -7.34
C ALA A 56 17.00 -4.95 -8.01
N ARG A 57 17.07 -3.70 -8.48
CA ARG A 57 18.21 -3.17 -9.23
C ARG A 57 19.45 -2.96 -8.35
N TYR A 58 19.30 -2.81 -7.05
CA TYR A 58 20.40 -2.67 -6.10
C TYR A 58 20.98 -4.01 -5.63
N LYS A 59 20.29 -5.13 -5.91
CA LYS A 59 20.67 -6.48 -5.49
C LYS A 59 21.34 -7.30 -6.60
N GLU A 60 21.27 -6.83 -7.85
CA GLU A 60 22.16 -7.21 -8.96
C GLU A 60 23.50 -6.49 -8.85
#